data_AF-A0A6P2BQA9-F1
#
_entry.id   AF-A0A6P2BQA9-F1
#
_cell.length_a   1.000
_cell.length_b   1.000
_cell.length_c   1.000
_cell.angle_alpha   90.00
_cell.angle_beta   90.00
_cell.angle_gamma   90.00
#
_symmetry.space_group_name_H-M   'P 1'
#
loop_
_entity.id
_entity.type
_entity.pdbx_description
1 polymer ?
#
loop_
_entity_poly.entity_id
_entity_poly.type
_entity_poly.pdbx_seq_one_letter_code
_entity_poly.pdbx_strand_id
1 'polypeptide(L)' 'MTSSNTGRLPGWSMAEHVPVSELARRQGVGPVVSVDELARPDLFESDEELADFLVDLYAARHTGLA' A
#
# COMPACT_ATOMS: atom_id res chain seq x y z
N MET A 1 -35.02 -11.87 29.24
CA MET A 1 -33.75 -11.23 28.87
C MET A 1 -32.96 -12.17 27.98
N THR A 2 -32.95 -11.94 26.67
CA THR A 2 -31.94 -12.50 25.75
C THR A 2 -31.85 -11.54 24.56
N SER A 3 -31.08 -10.47 24.76
CA SER A 3 -30.73 -9.52 23.70
C SER A 3 -29.92 -10.25 22.63
N SER A 4 -30.53 -10.49 21.47
CA SER A 4 -29.85 -10.98 20.28
C SER A 4 -29.11 -9.81 19.64
N ASN A 5 -27.95 -9.45 20.19
CA ASN A 5 -27.04 -8.52 19.55
C ASN A 5 -26.34 -9.25 18.39
N THR A 6 -27.00 -9.30 17.24
CA THR A 6 -26.32 -9.60 15.98
C THR A 6 -25.34 -8.47 15.76
N GLY A 7 -24.07 -8.73 16.10
CA GLY A 7 -22.97 -7.78 15.92
C GLY A 7 -22.94 -7.34 14.46
N ARG A 8 -23.49 -6.16 14.20
CA ARG A 8 -23.41 -5.47 12.92
C ARG A 8 -21.92 -5.20 12.70
N LEU A 9 -21.29 -5.98 11.83
CA LEU A 9 -19.93 -5.72 11.38
C LEU A 9 -19.87 -4.25 10.91
N PRO A 10 -18.88 -3.48 11.36
CA PRO A 10 -18.81 -2.05 11.06
C PRO A 10 -18.65 -1.88 9.55
N GLY A 11 -19.68 -1.33 8.91
CA GLY A 11 -19.53 -0.32 7.85
C GLY A 11 -18.60 -0.61 6.67
N TRP A 12 -18.15 -1.85 6.43
CA TRP A 12 -17.84 -2.28 5.08
C TRP A 12 -19.18 -2.42 4.38
N SER A 13 -19.85 -1.28 4.20
CA SER A 13 -20.85 -1.12 3.16
C SER A 13 -20.28 -1.81 1.96
N MET A 14 -21.08 -2.66 1.34
CA MET A 14 -20.83 -3.24 0.03
C MET A 14 -20.36 -2.13 -0.90
N ALA A 15 -19.07 -1.80 -0.86
CA ALA A 15 -18.51 -0.73 -1.63
C ALA A 15 -18.64 -1.29 -3.03
N GLU A 16 -19.56 -0.69 -3.77
CA GLU A 16 -19.86 -1.10 -5.12
C GLU A 16 -18.54 -1.33 -5.84
N HIS A 17 -18.36 -2.50 -6.42
CA HIS A 17 -17.11 -2.86 -7.07
C HIS A 17 -16.76 -1.77 -8.09
N VAL A 18 -15.71 -1.00 -7.81
CA VAL A 18 -15.23 0.04 -8.71
C VAL A 18 -14.10 -0.55 -9.56
N PRO A 19 -14.23 -0.57 -10.90
CA PRO A 19 -13.14 -1.01 -11.76
C PRO A 19 -11.86 -0.20 -11.51
N VAL A 20 -10.71 -0.86 -11.60
CA VAL A 20 -9.40 -0.20 -11.39
C VAL A 20 -9.21 1.01 -12.31
N SER A 21 -9.71 0.94 -13.55
CA SER A 21 -9.67 2.07 -14.49
C SER A 21 -10.47 3.29 -13.99
N GLU A 22 -11.60 3.05 -13.33
CA GLU A 22 -12.42 4.10 -12.75
C GLU A 22 -11.76 4.70 -11.49
N LEU A 23 -11.14 3.87 -10.66
CA LEU A 23 -10.33 4.34 -9.53
C LEU A 23 -9.15 5.20 -10.01
N ALA A 24 -8.45 4.75 -11.05
CA ALA A 24 -7.30 5.46 -11.62
C ALA A 24 -7.72 6.84 -12.14
N ARG A 25 -8.83 6.90 -12.88
CA ARG A 25 -9.41 8.15 -13.37
C ARG A 25 -9.78 9.11 -12.24
N ARG A 26 -10.43 8.62 -11.17
CA ARG A 26 -10.84 9.45 -10.02
C ARG A 26 -9.66 10.01 -9.23
N GLN A 27 -8.57 9.25 -9.14
CA GLN A 27 -7.37 9.65 -8.42
C GLN A 27 -6.39 10.44 -9.31
N GLY A 28 -6.69 10.59 -10.61
CA GLY A 28 -5.80 11.25 -11.56
C GLY A 28 -4.48 10.52 -11.76
N VAL A 29 -4.42 9.22 -11.48
CA VAL A 29 -3.20 8.41 -11.60
C VAL A 29 -3.13 7.77 -12.98
N GLY A 30 -1.95 7.87 -13.60
CA GLY A 30 -1.64 7.28 -14.90
C GLY A 30 -0.69 6.07 -14.78
N PRO A 31 -0.48 5.33 -15.88
CA PRO A 31 0.57 4.32 -15.95
C PRO A 31 1.95 4.95 -15.75
N VAL A 32 2.82 4.26 -15.03
CA VAL A 32 4.23 4.62 -14.90
C VAL A 32 4.94 4.27 -16.21
N VAL A 33 5.54 5.26 -16.88
CA VAL A 33 6.19 5.07 -18.19
C VAL A 33 7.71 4.99 -18.10
N SER A 34 8.31 5.37 -16.98
CA SER A 34 9.74 5.21 -16.73
C SER A 34 10.06 4.99 -15.26
N VAL A 35 11.25 4.47 -14.99
CA VAL A 35 11.78 4.34 -13.62
C VAL A 35 12.01 5.72 -13.00
N ASP A 36 12.37 6.72 -13.81
CA ASP A 36 12.62 8.08 -13.34
C ASP A 36 11.37 8.75 -12.74
N GLU A 37 10.16 8.37 -13.17
CA GLU A 37 8.91 8.84 -12.56
C GLU A 37 8.71 8.35 -11.12
N LEU A 38 9.38 7.27 -10.73
CA LEU A 38 9.37 6.73 -9.37
C LEU A 38 10.49 7.32 -8.51
N ALA A 39 11.49 7.97 -9.13
CA ALA A 39 12.59 8.57 -8.41
C ALA A 39 12.09 9.78 -7.62
N ARG A 40 12.36 9.78 -6.31
CA ARG A 40 12.11 10.92 -5.43
C ARG A 40 13.46 11.48 -5.00
N PRO A 41 13.83 12.69 -5.45
CA PRO A 41 15.02 13.37 -4.94
C PRO A 41 14.92 13.49 -3.42
N ASP A 42 16.06 13.36 -2.74
CA ASP A 42 16.18 13.54 -1.30
C ASP A 42 15.23 12.63 -0.49
N LEU A 43 14.89 11.45 -1.04
CA LEU A 43 14.09 10.45 -0.33
C LEU A 43 14.83 9.89 0.88
N PHE A 44 16.15 9.80 0.78
CA PHE A 44 17.07 9.41 1.85
C PHE A 44 17.99 10.59 2.13
N GLU A 45 18.24 10.84 3.41
CA GLU A 45 19.09 11.92 3.88
C GLU A 45 20.59 11.58 3.72
N SER A 46 20.93 10.28 3.63
CA SER A 46 22.27 9.82 3.33
C SER A 46 22.33 8.42 2.70
N ASP A 47 23.49 8.06 2.16
CA ASP A 47 23.75 6.72 1.62
C ASP A 47 23.71 5.63 2.71
N GLU A 48 24.08 5.98 3.96
CA GLU A 48 23.97 5.08 5.10
C GLU A 48 22.51 4.74 5.43
N GLU A 49 21.60 5.73 5.41
CA GLU A 49 20.18 5.49 5.63
C GLU A 49 19.60 4.55 4.56
N LEU A 50 19.98 4.77 3.29
CA LEU A 50 19.61 3.87 2.20
C LEU A 50 20.12 2.45 2.44
N ALA A 51 21.37 2.29 2.89
CA ALA A 51 21.95 0.97 3.17
C ALA A 51 21.19 0.24 4.29
N ASP A 52 20.88 0.93 5.40
CA ASP A 52 20.13 0.37 6.51
C ASP A 52 18.71 -0.06 6.08
N PHE A 53 18.02 0.79 5.30
CA PHE A 53 16.72 0.45 4.73
C PHE A 53 16.76 -0.82 3.87
N LEU A 54 17.80 -0.99 3.05
CA LEU A 54 17.95 -2.16 2.19
C LEU A 54 18.20 -3.44 2.98
N VAL A 55 18.92 -3.37 4.10
CA VAL A 55 19.13 -4.51 5.02
C VAL A 55 17.79 -4.95 5.62
N ASP A 56 17.02 -4.01 6.16
CA ASP A 56 15.72 -4.30 6.76
C ASP A 56 14.72 -4.85 5.74
N LEU A 57 14.68 -4.26 4.54
CA LEU A 57 13.84 -4.73 3.44
C LEU A 57 14.20 -6.16 3.01
N TYR A 58 15.49 -6.47 2.94
CA TYR A 58 15.96 -7.81 2.59
C TYR A 58 15.55 -8.82 3.66
N ALA A 59 15.73 -8.49 4.94
CA ALA A 59 15.31 -9.32 6.06
C ALA A 59 13.79 -9.56 6.05
N ALA A 60 12.99 -8.50 5.90
CA ALA A 60 11.52 -8.58 5.86
C ALA A 60 11.02 -9.50 4.74
N ARG A 61 11.62 -9.39 3.53
CA ARG A 61 11.29 -10.26 2.40
C ARG A 61 11.58 -11.74 2.69
N HIS A 62 12.69 -12.03 3.38
CA HIS A 62 13.12 -13.41 3.64
C HIS A 62 12.53 -14.01 4.92
N THR A 63 11.86 -13.21 5.75
CA THR A 63 11.23 -13.69 6.99
C THR A 63 10.12 -14.72 6.73
N GLY A 64 9.51 -14.71 5.54
CA GLY A 64 8.50 -15.71 5.13
C GLY A 64 9.02 -16.84 4.23
N LEU A 65 10.33 -16.89 3.96
CA LEU A 65 10.98 -17.91 3.12
C LEU A 65 11.75 -18.97 3.95
N ALA A 66 11.70 -18.86 5.27
CA ALA A 66 12.34 -19.76 6.23
C ALA A 66 11.36 -20.81 6.78
#